data_AF-L5K2D3-F1
#
_entry.id   AF-L5K2D3-F1
#
_cell.length_a   1.000
_cell.length_b   1.000
_cell.length_c   1.000
_cell.angle_alpha   90.00
_cell.angle_beta   90.00
_cell.angle_gamma   90.00
#
_symmetry.space_group_name_H-M   'P 1'
#
loop_
_entity.id
_entity.type
_entity.pdbx_description
1 polymer ?
#
loop_
_entity_poly.entity_id
_entity_poly.type
_entity_poly.pdbx_seq_one_letter_code
_entity_poly.pdbx_strand_id
1 'polypeptide(L)'
;MFYMAYAEYHDLLEIMEKMISGMVKHITGSEKVTYYPDDPKGQAYEIDFTPPFQRIRVEELEKALGVMLLETNLFETEETHKILNTRMAKAIECPPS
;
A
#
# COMPACT_ATOMS: atom_id res chain seq x y z
N MET A 1 4.59 -10.47 -16.92
CA MET A 1 5.58 -10.30 -15.83
C MET A 1 6.79 -9.61 -16.42
N PHE A 2 7.20 -8.46 -15.87
CA PHE A 2 8.33 -7.65 -16.34
C PHE A 2 9.54 -7.90 -15.41
N TYR A 3 10.74 -7.98 -15.96
CA TYR A 3 11.99 -8.13 -15.22
C TYR A 3 13.03 -7.17 -15.82
N MET A 4 13.73 -6.43 -14.96
CA MET A 4 14.82 -5.55 -15.36
C MET A 4 16.10 -6.01 -14.66
N ALA A 5 17.05 -6.53 -15.44
CA ALA A 5 18.34 -6.92 -14.90
C ALA A 5 19.12 -5.69 -14.44
N TYR A 6 19.85 -5.81 -13.32
CA TYR A 6 20.67 -4.76 -12.70
C TYR A 6 19.92 -3.52 -12.19
N ALA A 7 18.59 -3.56 -12.13
CA ALA A 7 17.79 -2.52 -11.48
C ALA A 7 17.46 -2.94 -10.03
N GLU A 8 17.58 -1.99 -9.12
CA GLU A 8 17.19 -2.17 -7.72
C GLU A 8 15.71 -1.82 -7.53
N TYR A 9 15.14 -2.22 -6.39
CA TYR A 9 13.74 -1.94 -6.04
C TYR A 9 13.40 -0.44 -6.15
N HIS A 10 14.33 0.44 -5.80
CA HIS A 10 14.16 1.89 -5.91
C HIS A 10 13.98 2.36 -7.36
N ASP A 11 14.73 1.78 -8.31
CA ASP A 11 14.60 2.10 -9.73
C ASP A 11 13.24 1.66 -10.26
N LEU A 12 12.77 0.49 -9.83
CA LEU A 12 11.45 -0.02 -10.21
C LEU A 12 10.32 0.89 -9.69
N LEU A 13 10.44 1.43 -8.47
CA LEU A 13 9.48 2.38 -7.94
C LEU A 13 9.41 3.66 -8.79
N GLU A 14 10.55 4.22 -9.18
CA GLU A 14 10.57 5.41 -10.02
C GLU A 14 9.97 5.16 -11.42
N ILE A 15 10.24 4.00 -12.00
CA ILE A 15 9.66 3.61 -13.30
C ILE A 15 8.15 3.47 -13.17
N MET A 16 7.68 2.80 -12.12
CA MET A 16 6.25 2.62 -11.85
C MET A 16 5.53 3.95 -11.63
N GLU A 17 6.10 4.86 -10.85
CA GLU A 17 5.56 6.20 -10.60
C GLU A 17 5.42 7.00 -11.91
N LYS A 18 6.49 7.05 -12.72
CA LYS A 18 6.48 7.74 -14.03
C LYS A 18 5.48 7.11 -14.99
N MET A 19 5.41 5.79 -15.04
CA MET A 19 4.50 5.07 -15.92
C MET A 19 3.03 5.34 -15.56
N ILE A 20 2.67 5.22 -14.29
CA ILE A 20 1.28 5.40 -13.83
C ILE A 20 0.85 6.86 -14.00
N SER A 21 1.64 7.82 -13.49
CA SER A 21 1.35 9.25 -13.62
C SER A 21 1.20 9.66 -15.10
N GLY A 22 2.14 9.22 -15.95
CA GLY A 22 2.11 9.49 -17.39
C GLY A 22 0.87 8.90 -18.07
N MET A 23 0.48 7.67 -17.72
CA MET A 23 -0.71 7.01 -18.27
C MET A 23 -1.99 7.74 -17.87
N VAL A 24 -2.14 8.11 -16.60
CA VAL A 24 -3.31 8.85 -16.09
C VAL A 24 -3.43 10.19 -16.80
N LYS A 25 -2.33 10.94 -16.90
CA LYS A 25 -2.29 12.23 -17.60
C LYS A 25 -2.60 12.11 -19.09
N HIS A 26 -2.08 11.08 -19.75
CA HIS A 26 -2.31 10.86 -21.18
C HIS A 26 -3.78 10.53 -21.49
N ILE A 27 -4.43 9.71 -20.65
CA ILE A 27 -5.81 9.27 -20.87
C ILE A 27 -6.83 10.33 -20.43
N THR A 28 -6.59 10.96 -19.28
CA THR A 28 -7.58 11.85 -18.64
C THR A 28 -7.29 13.34 -18.84
N GLY A 29 -6.09 13.70 -19.29
CA GLY A 29 -5.62 15.08 -19.41
C GLY A 29 -5.15 15.72 -18.09
N SER A 30 -5.25 15.01 -16.97
CA SER A 30 -4.92 15.47 -15.62
C SER A 30 -4.16 14.39 -14.86
N GLU A 31 -3.38 14.76 -13.85
CA GLU A 31 -2.79 13.82 -12.88
C GLU A 31 -3.75 13.52 -11.72
N LYS A 32 -4.89 14.19 -11.68
CA LYS A 32 -5.94 14.03 -10.67
C LYS A 32 -7.20 13.43 -11.28
N VAL A 33 -7.73 12.40 -10.63
CA VAL A 33 -8.93 11.66 -11.07
C VAL A 33 -9.99 11.70 -9.99
N THR A 34 -11.23 12.02 -10.37
CA THR A 34 -12.38 11.91 -9.47
C THR A 34 -12.89 10.48 -9.45
N TYR A 35 -12.93 9.87 -8.27
CA TYR A 35 -13.39 8.51 -8.02
C TYR A 35 -14.61 8.50 -7.08
N TYR A 36 -15.58 7.64 -7.39
CA TYR A 36 -16.82 7.49 -6.63
C TYR A 36 -16.90 6.04 -6.12
N PRO A 37 -16.49 5.74 -4.88
CA PRO A 37 -16.37 4.38 -4.37
C PRO A 37 -17.73 3.69 -4.16
N ASP A 38 -18.73 4.43 -3.68
CA ASP A 38 -20.00 3.86 -3.25
C ASP A 38 -21.08 3.93 -4.34
N ASP A 39 -21.30 5.12 -4.90
CA ASP A 39 -22.33 5.37 -5.91
C ASP A 39 -21.91 6.56 -6.81
N PRO A 40 -22.29 6.60 -8.09
CA PRO A 40 -22.03 7.76 -8.97
C PRO A 40 -22.60 9.09 -8.47
N LYS A 41 -23.59 9.06 -7.56
CA LYS A 41 -24.15 10.24 -6.88
C LYS A 41 -23.63 10.40 -5.45
N GLY A 42 -22.79 9.48 -5.00
CA GLY A 42 -22.16 9.48 -3.69
C GLY A 42 -21.01 10.48 -3.58
N GLN A 43 -20.26 10.38 -2.50
CA GLN A 43 -19.13 11.27 -2.25
C GLN A 43 -18.02 11.04 -3.29
N ALA A 44 -17.61 12.12 -3.94
CA ALA A 44 -16.47 12.14 -4.84
C ALA A 44 -15.16 12.24 -4.04
N TYR A 45 -14.18 11.43 -4.42
CA TYR A 45 -12.81 11.50 -3.92
C TYR A 45 -11.89 11.92 -5.05
N GLU A 46 -10.99 12.85 -4.78
CA GLU A 46 -9.92 13.18 -5.70
C GLU A 46 -8.72 12.30 -5.39
N ILE A 47 -8.31 11.48 -6.36
CA ILE A 47 -7.10 10.68 -6.29
C ILE A 47 -6.02 11.43 -7.06
N ASP A 48 -4.92 11.76 -6.37
CA ASP A 48 -3.77 12.46 -6.95
C ASP A 48 -2.68 11.46 -7.34
N PHE A 49 -2.39 11.37 -8.64
CA PHE A 49 -1.33 10.54 -9.21
C PHE A 49 -0.06 11.35 -9.51
N THR A 50 0.14 12.50 -8.86
CA THR A 50 1.38 13.28 -8.98
C THR A 50 2.51 12.58 -8.19
N PRO A 51 3.64 12.23 -8.81
CA PRO A 51 4.78 11.64 -8.10
C PRO A 51 5.55 12.69 -7.28
N PRO A 52 6.33 12.29 -6.24
CA PRO A 52 6.52 10.92 -5.77
C PRO A 52 5.33 10.40 -4.96
N PHE A 53 5.03 9.10 -5.08
CA PHE A 53 3.94 8.51 -4.32
C PHE A 53 4.33 8.35 -2.85
N GLN A 54 3.35 8.46 -1.96
CA GLN A 54 3.57 8.26 -0.54
C GLN A 54 4.06 6.82 -0.28
N ARG A 55 5.18 6.70 0.43
CA ARG A 55 5.78 5.41 0.81
C ARG A 55 5.53 5.16 2.28
N ILE A 56 4.70 4.16 2.57
CA ILE A 56 4.38 3.72 3.91
C ILE A 56 5.27 2.51 4.22
N ARG A 57 5.91 2.54 5.39
CA ARG A 57 6.74 1.42 5.85
C ARG A 57 6.00 0.58 6.90
N VAL A 58 6.51 -0.61 7.18
CA VAL A 58 5.90 -1.54 8.15
C VAL A 58 5.81 -0.92 9.55
N GLU A 59 6.70 -0.01 9.91
CA GLU A 59 6.68 0.72 11.18
C GLU A 59 5.46 1.65 11.31
N GLU A 60 4.80 2.04 10.21
CA GLU A 60 3.53 2.76 10.30
C GLU A 60 2.37 1.86 10.72
N LEU A 61 2.46 0.55 10.48
CA LEU A 61 1.50 -0.42 10.97
C LEU A 61 1.50 -0.46 12.51
N GLU A 62 2.68 -0.39 13.12
CA GLU A 62 2.85 -0.30 14.58
C GLU A 62 2.13 0.92 15.16
N LYS A 63 2.27 2.07 14.50
CA LYS A 63 1.60 3.32 14.89
C LYS A 63 0.08 3.22 14.73
N ALA A 64 -0.39 2.65 13.63
CA ALA A 64 -1.82 2.50 13.35
C ALA A 64 -2.50 1.53 14.32
N LEU A 65 -1.80 0.44 14.69
CA LEU A 65 -2.30 -0.57 15.63
C LEU A 65 -2.03 -0.22 17.10
N GLY A 66 -1.16 0.77 17.37
CA GLY A 66 -0.74 1.14 18.73
C GLY A 66 0.07 0.04 19.43
N VAL A 67 0.81 -0.78 18.68
CA VAL A 67 1.60 -1.90 19.22
C VAL A 67 3.01 -1.85 18.69
N MET A 68 3.98 -2.23 19.53
CA MET A 68 5.34 -2.51 19.07
C MET A 68 5.33 -3.95 18.52
N LEU A 69 5.59 -4.10 17.22
CA LEU A 69 5.81 -5.42 16.64
C LEU A 69 7.19 -5.91 17.12
N LEU A 70 7.35 -7.23 17.19
CA LEU A 70 8.67 -7.82 17.47
C LEU A 70 9.65 -7.40 16.37
N GLU A 71 10.94 -7.46 16.64
CA GLU A 71 11.95 -7.20 15.63
C GLU A 71 11.68 -8.06 14.37
N THR A 72 11.93 -7.51 13.18
CA THR A 72 11.58 -8.14 11.89
C THR A 72 12.23 -9.51 11.68
N ASN A 73 13.35 -9.77 12.38
CA ASN A 73 14.05 -11.06 12.45
C ASN A 73 13.25 -12.16 13.20
N LEU A 74 12.21 -11.82 13.95
CA LEU A 74 11.38 -12.75 14.73
C LEU A 74 10.03 -13.03 14.05
N PHE A 75 9.79 -12.51 12.84
CA PHE A 75 8.50 -12.66 12.14
C PHE A 75 8.16 -14.12 11.79
N GLU A 76 9.17 -14.98 11.67
CA GLU A 76 8.99 -16.41 11.40
C GLU A 76 8.65 -17.23 12.66
N THR A 77 8.64 -16.61 13.84
CA THR A 77 8.36 -17.33 15.09
C THR A 77 6.86 -17.52 15.33
N GLU A 78 6.52 -18.68 15.91
CA GLU A 78 5.17 -18.98 16.40
C GLU A 78 4.66 -17.97 17.43
N GLU A 79 5.56 -17.30 18.15
CA GLU A 79 5.21 -16.24 19.10
C GLU A 79 4.67 -14.99 18.38
N THR A 80 5.35 -14.54 17.33
CA THR A 80 4.87 -13.43 16.49
C THR A 80 3.52 -13.77 15.85
N HIS A 81 3.37 -15.00 15.33
CA HIS A 81 2.11 -15.46 14.75
C HIS A 81 0.95 -15.42 15.76
N LYS A 82 1.18 -15.87 16.99
CA LYS A 82 0.17 -15.81 18.07
C LYS A 82 -0.17 -14.38 18.46
N ILE A 83 0.81 -13.48 18.53
CA ILE A 83 0.59 -12.06 18.86
C ILE A 83 -0.26 -11.40 17.77
N LEU A 84 0.08 -11.61 16.50
CA LEU A 84 -0.66 -11.07 15.36
C LEU A 84 -2.09 -11.60 15.34
N ASN A 85 -2.30 -12.92 15.43
CA ASN A 85 -3.64 -13.50 15.40
C ASN A 85 -4.52 -13.02 16.57
N THR A 86 -3.97 -12.96 17.78
CA THR A 86 -4.72 -12.50 18.97
C THR A 86 -5.15 -11.03 18.84
N ARG A 87 -4.37 -10.21 18.15
CA ARG A 87 -4.60 -8.76 18.03
C ARG A 87 -5.40 -8.40 16.79
N MET A 88 -5.14 -9.04 15.66
CA MET A 88 -5.87 -8.85 14.41
C MET A 88 -7.31 -9.36 14.49
N ALA A 89 -7.55 -10.47 15.21
CA ALA A 89 -8.91 -11.00 15.42
C ALA A 89 -9.87 -10.03 16.12
N LYS A 90 -9.36 -8.94 16.73
CA LYS A 90 -10.19 -7.90 17.36
C LYS A 90 -10.65 -6.80 16.38
N ALA A 91 -10.04 -6.70 15.21
CA ALA A 91 -10.26 -5.58 14.28
C ALA A 91 -10.52 -6.02 12.82
N ILE A 92 -10.07 -7.21 12.42
CA ILE A 92 -10.09 -7.67 11.03
C ILE A 92 -10.46 -9.16 11.02
N GLU A 93 -11.45 -9.54 10.21
CA GLU A 93 -11.73 -10.95 9.95
C GLU A 93 -10.61 -11.55 9.08
N CYS A 94 -9.97 -12.60 9.59
CA CYS A 94 -8.98 -13.38 8.85
C CYS A 94 -9.49 -14.82 8.69
N PRO A 95 -10.04 -15.19 7.53
CA PRO A 95 -10.44 -16.58 7.28
C PRO A 95 -9.19 -17.48 7.26
N PRO A 96 -9.31 -18.75 7.69
CA PRO A 96 -8.20 -19.69 7.63
C PRO A 96 -7.81 -19.95 6.17
N SER A 97 -6.51 -19.87 5.89
CA SER A 97 -5.88 -20.23 4.61
C SER A 97 -5.78 -21.74 4.44
#